data_AF-A0A925B9D7-F1
#
_entry.id   AF-A0A925B9D7-F1
#
_cell.length_a   1.000
_cell.length_b   1.000
_cell.length_c   1.000
_cell.angle_alpha   90.00
_cell.angle_beta   90.00
_cell.angle_gamma   90.00
#
_symmetry.space_group_name_H-M   'P 1'
#
loop_
_entity.id
_entity.type
_entity.pdbx_description
1 polymer ?
#
loop_
_entity_poly.entity_id
_entity_poly.type
_entity_poly.pdbx_seq_one_letter_code
_entity_poly.pdbx_strand_id
1 'polypeptide(L)' 'MSAEEIKQFWHGFCQRRKIAADVIAKGDTIIEKDPDYWADQTMGDLLDSITTGKQPS' A
#
# COMPACT_ATOMS: atom_id res chain seq x y z
N MET A 1 1.61 -10.50 -6.87
CA MET A 1 2.41 -9.48 -7.60
C MET A 1 3.84 -9.56 -7.09
N SER A 2 4.85 -9.04 -7.79
CA SER A 2 6.21 -9.01 -7.21
C SER A 2 6.32 -7.93 -6.13
N ALA A 3 7.20 -8.14 -5.15
CA ALA A 3 7.48 -7.14 -4.11
C ALA A 3 7.96 -5.80 -4.71
N GLU A 4 8.68 -5.84 -5.84
CA GLU A 4 9.15 -4.65 -6.54
C GLU A 4 7.99 -3.81 -7.10
N GLU A 5 7.00 -4.45 -7.73
CA GLU A 5 5.81 -3.75 -8.22
C GLU A 5 5.05 -3.07 -7.08
N ILE A 6 4.87 -3.75 -5.94
CA ILE A 6 4.19 -3.19 -4.77
C ILE A 6 4.98 -2.02 -4.16
N LYS A 7 6.32 -2.09 -4.12
CA LYS A 7 7.16 -0.97 -3.70
C LYS A 7 7.04 0.23 -4.62
N GLN A 8 6.92 0.04 -5.94
CA GLN A 8 6.69 1.15 -6.87
C GLN A 8 5.37 1.87 -6.60
N PHE A 9 4.29 1.11 -6.33
CA PHE A 9 3.00 1.70 -5.91
C PHE A 9 3.14 2.46 -4.58
N TRP A 10 3.81 1.87 -3.59
CA TRP A 10 4.09 2.48 -2.29
C TRP A 10 4.88 3.79 -2.40
N HIS A 11 5.95 3.81 -3.21
CA HIS A 11 6.76 4.99 -3.47
C HIS A 11 5.93 6.09 -4.12
N GLY A 12 5.15 5.75 -5.15
CA GLY A 12 4.25 6.70 -5.79
C GLY A 12 3.23 7.30 -4.83
N PHE A 13 2.64 6.48 -3.96
CA PHE A 13 1.70 6.92 -2.91
C PHE A 13 2.35 7.88 -1.92
N CYS A 14 3.55 7.56 -1.46
CA CYS A 14 4.32 8.35 -0.49
C CYS A 14 4.81 9.67 -1.08
N GLN A 15 5.28 9.67 -2.33
CA GLN A 15 5.72 10.88 -3.03
C GLN A 15 4.59 11.91 -3.15
N ARG A 16 3.38 11.47 -3.55
CA ARG A 16 2.19 12.37 -3.63
C ARG A 16 1.84 13.01 -2.29
N ARG A 17 2.16 12.34 -1.18
CA ARG A 17 1.89 12.79 0.19
C ARG A 17 3.08 13.47 0.87
N LYS A 18 4.22 13.61 0.16
CA LYS A 18 5.46 14.18 0.70
C LYS A 18 5.93 13.48 1.99
N ILE A 19 5.80 12.15 2.03
CA ILE A 19 6.26 11.33 3.15
C ILE A 19 7.80 11.29 3.19
N ALA A 20 8.37 11.31 4.40
CA ALA A 20 9.80 11.28 4.61
C ALA A 20 10.45 9.96 4.13
N ALA A 21 11.68 10.04 3.64
CA ALA A 21 12.39 8.90 3.06
C ALA A 21 12.61 7.75 4.05
N ASP A 22 12.77 8.03 5.36
CA ASP A 22 12.94 6.99 6.38
C ASP A 22 11.66 6.16 6.58
N VAL A 23 10.49 6.79 6.44
CA VAL A 23 9.19 6.11 6.51
C VAL A 23 8.97 5.26 5.25
N ILE A 24 9.39 5.76 4.08
CA ILE A 24 9.32 5.01 2.82
C ILE A 24 10.15 3.72 2.92
N ALA A 25 11.40 3.82 3.40
CA ALA A 25 12.28 2.67 3.56
C ALA A 25 11.77 1.64 4.58
N LYS A 26 11.10 2.09 5.65
CA LYS A 26 10.40 1.19 6.59
C LYS A 26 9.28 0.42 5.88
N GLY A 27 8.49 1.12 5.05
CA GLY A 27 7.46 0.49 4.21
C GLY A 27 8.03 -0.55 3.26
N ASP A 28 9.16 -0.26 2.59
CA ASP A 28 9.82 -1.23 1.70
C ASP A 28 10.20 -2.53 2.44
N THR A 29 10.70 -2.41 3.67
CA THR A 29 11.07 -3.55 4.51
C THR A 29 9.86 -4.37 4.94
N ILE A 30 8.71 -3.72 5.11
CA ILE A 30 7.45 -4.36 5.50
C ILE A 30 6.83 -5.09 4.30
N ILE A 31 6.83 -4.46 3.12
CA ILE A 31 6.34 -5.04 1.86
C ILE A 31 7.14 -6.28 1.48
N GLU A 32 8.46 -6.27 1.67
CA GLU A 32 9.31 -7.42 1.35
C GLU A 32 8.95 -8.70 2.10
N LYS A 33 8.36 -8.57 3.29
CA LYS A 33 8.01 -9.72 4.13
C LYS A 33 6.73 -10.42 3.66
N ASP A 34 5.80 -9.68 3.05
CA ASP A 34 4.52 -10.20 2.60
C ASP A 34 3.92 -9.33 1.48
N PRO A 35 4.46 -9.42 0.26
CA PRO A 35 4.07 -8.52 -0.83
C PRO A 35 2.62 -8.74 -1.29
N ASP A 36 2.11 -9.97 -1.20
CA ASP A 36 0.74 -10.29 -1.62
C ASP A 36 -0.28 -9.71 -0.62
N TYR A 37 -0.02 -9.76 0.69
CA TYR A 37 -0.88 -9.08 1.68
C TYR A 37 -1.00 -7.59 1.39
N TRP A 38 0.11 -6.89 1.12
CA TRP A 38 0.09 -5.45 0.85
C TRP A 38 -0.52 -5.10 -0.51
N ALA A 39 -0.47 -6.02 -1.47
CA ALA A 39 -1.21 -5.89 -2.73
C ALA A 39 -2.73 -5.96 -2.49
N ASP A 40 -3.15 -6.93 -1.70
CA ASP A 40 -4.57 -7.20 -1.44
C ASP A 40 -5.20 -6.20 -0.47
N GLN A 41 -4.42 -5.59 0.41
CA GLN A 41 -4.94 -4.61 1.38
C GLN A 41 -5.75 -3.49 0.71
N THR A 42 -5.24 -2.93 -0.40
CA THR A 42 -5.95 -1.86 -1.13
C THR A 42 -7.25 -2.37 -1.79
N MET A 43 -7.24 -3.61 -2.28
CA MET A 43 -8.42 -4.24 -2.88
C MET A 43 -9.45 -4.60 -1.82
N GLY A 44 -9.01 -5.00 -0.62
CA GLY A 44 -9.84 -5.20 0.56
C GLY A 44 -10.54 -3.91 0.97
N ASP A 45 -9.80 -2.80 1.11
CA ASP A 45 -10.37 -1.49 1.46
C ASP A 45 -11.41 -1.02 0.41
N LEU A 46 -11.12 -1.23 -0.87
CA LEU A 46 -12.05 -0.93 -1.96
C LEU A 46 -13.30 -1.82 -1.91
N LEU A 47 -13.12 -3.13 -1.71
CA LEU A 47 -14.21 -4.10 -1.60
C LEU A 47 -15.11 -3.77 -0.41
N ASP A 48 -14.52 -3.46 0.75
CA ASP A 48 -15.24 -3.04 1.95
C ASP A 48 -16.03 -1.76 1.67
N SER A 49 -15.43 -0.78 0.97
CA SER A 49 -16.14 0.45 0.61
C SER A 49 -17.33 0.21 -0.30
N ILE A 50 -17.22 -0.71 -1.25
CA ILE A 50 -18.30 -1.05 -2.20
C ILE A 50 -19.41 -1.84 -1.50
N THR A 51 -19.05 -2.77 -0.61
CA THR A 51 -20.01 -3.71 0.01
C THR A 51 -20.69 -3.13 1.25
N THR A 52 -20.00 -2.29 2.02
CA THR A 52 -20.52 -1.71 3.26
C THR A 52 -20.95 -0.25 3.11
N GLY A 53 -20.61 0.40 2.00
CA GLY A 53 -20.87 1.83 1.78
C GLY A 53 -20.02 2.76 2.65
N LYS A 54 -19.06 2.22 3.40
CA LYS A 54 -18.16 3.01 4.27
C LYS A 54 -16.95 3.47 3.45
N GLN A 55 -16.79 4.78 3.29
CA GLN A 55 -15.64 5.34 2.57
C GLN A 55 -14.33 4.96 3.29
N PRO A 56 -13.26 4.56 2.57
CA PRO A 56 -11.96 4.32 3.18
C PRO A 56 -11.49 5.62 3.85
N SER A 57 -11.07 5.51 5.12
CA SER A 57 -10.67 6.66 5.95
C SER A 57 -9.31 7.23 5.54
#